data_AF-A0A7V5SB65-F1
#
_entry.id   AF-A0A7V5SB65-F1
#
_cell.length_a   1.000
_cell.length_b   1.000
_cell.length_c   1.000
_cell.angle_alpha   90.00
_cell.angle_beta   90.00
_cell.angle_gamma   90.00
#
_symmetry.space_group_name_H-M   'P 1'
#
loop_
_entity.id
_entity.type
_entity.pdbx_description
1 polymer ?
#
loop_
_entity_poly.entity_id
_entity_poly.type
_entity_poly.pdbx_seq_one_letter_code
_entity_poly.pdbx_strand_id
1 'polypeptide(L)'
;MSYSEKLKSLLDTYQRERRKLVSAEAFDVLVQAFPAVLVAQADGFTDTSEVQRLEEIIAFLCKIKGIPMQVMEWTAELRYLAADADYWRGQFLDTLKALLKENPPLYHQQAEFIYAVAVASSGDVVRDLMLRLQRRDLLPHEKIERVSEKEFAEIERLIQELDFASVPEALSYLRNLLTQANA
;
A
#
# COMPACT_ATOMS: atom_id res chain seq x y z
N MET A 1 -17.01 -12.50 -9.52
CA MET A 1 -16.01 -12.07 -10.51
C MET A 1 -14.64 -12.38 -9.95
N SER A 2 -13.78 -12.96 -10.77
CA SER A 2 -12.37 -13.22 -10.41
C SER A 2 -11.58 -11.91 -10.33
N TYR A 3 -10.40 -11.97 -9.74
CA TYR A 3 -9.45 -10.87 -9.73
C TYR A 3 -9.16 -10.35 -11.13
N SER A 4 -8.87 -11.23 -12.09
CA SER A 4 -8.54 -10.86 -13.46
C SER A 4 -9.65 -10.08 -14.16
N GLU A 5 -10.90 -10.46 -13.96
CA GLU A 5 -12.07 -9.74 -14.52
C GLU A 5 -12.21 -8.33 -13.94
N LYS A 6 -12.06 -8.20 -12.61
CA LYS A 6 -12.10 -6.91 -11.93
C LYS A 6 -10.95 -6.00 -12.35
N LEU A 7 -9.73 -6.55 -12.41
CA LEU A 7 -8.54 -5.82 -12.84
C LEU A 7 -8.72 -5.26 -14.25
N LYS A 8 -9.21 -6.08 -15.19
CA LYS A 8 -9.48 -5.64 -16.56
C LYS A 8 -10.53 -4.52 -16.61
N SER A 9 -11.65 -4.69 -15.92
CA SER A 9 -12.72 -3.68 -15.88
C SER A 9 -12.25 -2.36 -15.29
N LEU A 10 -11.45 -2.43 -14.22
CA LEU A 10 -10.90 -1.25 -13.57
C LEU A 10 -9.84 -0.58 -14.45
N LEU A 11 -8.98 -1.36 -15.12
CA LEU A 11 -7.99 -0.86 -16.07
C LEU A 11 -8.66 -0.11 -17.22
N ASP A 12 -9.70 -0.69 -17.84
CA ASP A 12 -10.44 -0.06 -18.94
C ASP A 12 -11.04 1.30 -18.50
N THR A 13 -11.56 1.35 -17.27
CA THR A 13 -12.10 2.59 -16.67
C THR A 13 -10.97 3.59 -16.40
N TYR A 14 -9.88 3.14 -15.78
CA TYR A 14 -8.72 3.98 -15.48
C TYR A 14 -8.14 4.62 -16.73
N GLN A 15 -7.88 3.83 -17.77
CA GLN A 15 -7.30 4.33 -19.02
C GLN A 15 -8.21 5.36 -19.71
N ARG A 16 -9.54 5.21 -19.60
CA ARG A 16 -10.52 6.16 -20.13
C ARG A 16 -10.49 7.49 -19.37
N GLU A 17 -10.55 7.44 -18.04
CA GLU A 17 -10.55 8.66 -17.21
C GLU A 17 -9.19 9.36 -17.24
N ARG A 18 -8.10 8.61 -17.09
CA ARG A 18 -6.72 9.12 -17.10
C ARG A 18 -6.24 9.54 -18.50
N ARG A 19 -6.89 9.05 -19.56
CA ARG A 19 -6.51 9.22 -20.98
C ARG A 19 -5.06 8.79 -21.25
N LYS A 20 -4.66 7.67 -20.65
CA LYS A 20 -3.30 7.13 -20.74
C LYS A 20 -3.38 5.63 -20.96
N LEU A 21 -2.49 5.10 -21.79
CA LEU A 21 -2.32 3.66 -21.94
C LEU A 21 -1.38 3.14 -20.84
N VAL A 22 -1.83 2.11 -20.12
CA VAL A 22 -1.07 1.45 -19.04
C VAL A 22 -1.18 -0.05 -19.27
N SER A 23 -0.09 -0.79 -19.10
CA SER A 23 -0.15 -2.26 -19.19
C SER A 23 -0.87 -2.85 -17.99
N ALA A 24 -1.46 -4.04 -18.13
CA ALA A 24 -2.16 -4.69 -17.02
C ALA A 24 -1.23 -4.96 -15.83
N GLU A 25 0.03 -5.32 -16.09
CA GLU A 25 1.06 -5.59 -15.09
C GLU A 25 1.45 -4.33 -14.32
N ALA A 26 1.64 -3.21 -15.03
CA ALA A 26 1.93 -1.93 -14.40
C ALA A 26 0.73 -1.38 -13.61
N PHE A 27 -0.49 -1.65 -14.08
CA PHE A 27 -1.70 -1.24 -13.40
C PHE A 27 -1.97 -2.07 -12.13
N ASP A 28 -1.67 -3.37 -12.15
CA ASP A 28 -1.71 -4.23 -10.97
C ASP A 28 -0.79 -3.72 -9.85
N VAL A 29 0.37 -3.13 -10.19
CA VAL A 29 1.23 -2.43 -9.20
C VAL A 29 0.48 -1.26 -8.55
N LEU A 30 -0.24 -0.45 -9.32
CA LEU A 30 -1.04 0.66 -8.77
C LEU A 30 -2.16 0.15 -7.85
N VAL A 31 -2.85 -0.94 -8.24
CA VAL A 31 -3.89 -1.57 -7.42
C VAL A 31 -3.34 -2.00 -6.07
N GLN A 32 -2.15 -2.62 -6.04
CA GLN A 32 -1.52 -3.12 -4.82
C GLN A 32 -0.92 -2.01 -3.95
N ALA A 33 -0.53 -0.87 -4.53
CA ALA A 33 0.02 0.27 -3.80
C ALA A 33 -1.07 1.23 -3.28
N PHE A 34 -2.28 1.17 -3.83
CA PHE A 34 -3.34 2.13 -3.53
C PHE A 34 -3.74 2.25 -2.05
N PRO A 35 -3.81 1.17 -1.24
CA PRO A 35 -4.06 1.31 0.21
C PRO A 35 -3.01 2.17 0.91
N ALA A 36 -1.75 2.04 0.51
CA ALA A 36 -0.65 2.83 1.05
C ALA A 36 -0.78 4.31 0.65
N VAL A 37 -1.29 4.60 -0.57
CA VAL A 37 -1.62 5.97 -1.00
C VAL A 37 -2.70 6.59 -0.12
N LEU A 38 -3.73 5.81 0.24
CA LEU A 38 -4.80 6.30 1.12
C LEU A 38 -4.29 6.67 2.51
N VAL A 39 -3.39 5.86 3.07
CA VAL A 39 -2.74 6.15 4.35
C VAL A 39 -1.92 7.43 4.26
N ALA A 40 -1.06 7.55 3.24
CA ALA A 40 -0.21 8.73 3.02
C ALA A 40 -0.99 10.05 2.85
N GLN A 41 -2.27 9.98 2.51
CA GLN A 41 -3.13 11.14 2.26
C GLN A 41 -4.13 11.37 3.39
N ALA A 42 -4.17 10.49 4.40
CA ALA A 42 -5.18 10.52 5.45
C ALA A 42 -5.18 11.84 6.23
N ASP A 43 -4.02 12.45 6.42
CA ASP A 43 -3.88 13.71 7.14
C ASP A 43 -4.13 14.97 6.28
N GLY A 44 -4.16 14.80 4.95
CA GLY A 44 -4.32 15.84 3.95
C GLY A 44 -3.01 16.39 3.37
N PHE A 45 -1.85 15.88 3.79
CA PHE A 45 -0.55 16.29 3.29
C PHE A 45 0.42 15.09 3.24
N THR A 46 0.75 14.62 2.03
CA THR A 46 1.81 13.63 1.91
C THR A 46 3.18 14.29 1.99
N ASP A 47 3.96 13.94 3.00
CA ASP A 47 5.32 14.42 3.18
C ASP A 47 6.35 13.72 2.26
N THR A 48 7.56 14.25 2.20
CA THR A 48 8.63 13.69 1.34
C THR A 48 9.00 12.25 1.71
N SER A 49 8.93 11.90 2.99
CA SER A 49 9.26 10.56 3.49
C SER A 49 8.19 9.55 3.06
N GLU A 50 6.91 9.91 3.17
CA GLU A 50 5.79 9.08 2.70
C GLU A 50 5.83 8.88 1.18
N VAL A 51 6.13 9.93 0.41
CA VAL A 51 6.36 9.79 -1.04
C VAL A 51 7.50 8.80 -1.30
N GLN A 52 8.62 8.93 -0.59
CA GLN A 52 9.74 8.01 -0.74
C GLN A 52 9.33 6.56 -0.41
N ARG A 53 8.52 6.34 0.64
CA ARG A 53 8.02 4.99 0.97
C ARG A 53 7.10 4.43 -0.09
N LEU A 54 6.21 5.25 -0.66
CA LEU A 54 5.39 4.82 -1.80
C LEU A 54 6.27 4.41 -2.98
N GLU A 55 7.32 5.17 -3.30
CA GLU A 55 8.25 4.83 -4.38
C GLU A 55 9.01 3.52 -4.12
N GLU A 56 9.41 3.26 -2.87
CA GLU A 56 10.03 1.99 -2.47
C GLU A 56 9.07 0.79 -2.62
N ILE A 57 7.80 0.95 -2.24
CA ILE A 57 6.76 -0.07 -2.43
C ILE A 57 6.57 -0.37 -3.92
N ILE A 58 6.49 0.65 -4.75
CA ILE A 58 6.38 0.50 -6.20
C ILE A 58 7.61 -0.20 -6.77
N ALA A 59 8.81 0.19 -6.36
CA ALA A 59 10.06 -0.43 -6.82
C ALA A 59 10.14 -1.91 -6.44
N PHE A 60 9.70 -2.27 -5.24
CA PHE A 60 9.60 -3.65 -4.78
C PHE A 60 8.60 -4.47 -5.61
N LEU A 61 7.40 -3.94 -5.84
CA LEU A 61 6.37 -4.58 -6.65
C LEU A 61 6.82 -4.77 -8.11
N CYS A 62 7.43 -3.73 -8.70
CA CYS A 62 8.00 -3.80 -10.04
C CYS A 62 9.08 -4.88 -10.15
N LYS A 63 9.98 -4.97 -9.16
CA LYS A 63 11.02 -6.01 -9.10
C LYS A 63 10.42 -7.41 -9.04
N ILE A 64 9.42 -7.65 -8.20
CA ILE A 64 8.75 -8.96 -8.09
C ILE A 64 8.07 -9.36 -9.40
N LYS A 65 7.47 -8.39 -10.10
CA LYS A 65 6.73 -8.62 -11.35
C LYS A 65 7.60 -8.57 -12.61
N GLY A 66 8.88 -8.24 -12.50
CA GLY A 66 9.78 -8.08 -13.65
C GLY A 66 9.48 -6.87 -14.52
N ILE A 67 8.89 -5.82 -13.94
CA ILE A 67 8.52 -4.58 -14.63
C ILE A 67 9.67 -3.56 -14.48
N PRO A 68 10.21 -2.99 -15.57
CA PRO A 68 11.18 -1.90 -15.47
C PRO A 68 10.57 -0.66 -14.81
N MET A 69 11.27 -0.01 -13.90
CA MET A 69 10.76 1.21 -13.24
C MET A 69 10.45 2.34 -14.23
N GLN A 70 11.05 2.33 -15.42
CA GLN A 70 10.89 3.37 -16.43
C GLN A 70 9.62 3.22 -17.29
N VAL A 71 8.81 2.16 -17.11
CA VAL A 71 7.60 1.97 -17.93
C VAL A 71 6.52 3.02 -17.65
N MET A 72 6.63 3.73 -16.53
CA MET A 72 5.64 4.70 -16.10
C MET A 72 6.24 5.75 -15.17
N GLU A 73 5.72 6.97 -15.26
CA GLU A 73 5.96 8.03 -14.28
C GLU A 73 5.16 7.74 -12.99
N TRP A 74 5.65 6.83 -12.15
CA TRP A 74 4.94 6.31 -10.97
C TRP A 74 4.49 7.40 -10.02
N THR A 75 5.37 8.35 -9.69
CA THR A 75 5.06 9.47 -8.80
C THR A 75 3.89 10.32 -9.34
N ALA A 76 3.78 10.48 -10.65
CA ALA A 76 2.66 11.20 -11.27
C ALA A 76 1.35 10.42 -11.16
N GLU A 77 1.38 9.09 -11.26
CA GLU A 77 0.20 8.26 -11.11
C GLU A 77 -0.24 8.14 -9.64
N LEU A 78 0.68 8.07 -8.69
CA LEU A 78 0.37 8.10 -7.26
C LEU A 78 -0.32 9.41 -6.88
N ARG A 79 0.19 10.56 -7.36
CA ARG A 79 -0.44 11.87 -7.16
C ARG A 79 -1.82 11.96 -7.79
N TYR A 80 -2.01 11.38 -8.97
CA TYR A 80 -3.32 11.33 -9.61
C TYR A 80 -4.32 10.53 -8.77
N LEU A 81 -3.93 9.34 -8.32
CA LEU A 81 -4.78 8.50 -7.47
C LEU A 81 -5.08 9.13 -6.11
N ALA A 82 -4.11 9.84 -5.53
CA ALA A 82 -4.29 10.60 -4.29
C ALA A 82 -5.31 11.73 -4.44
N ALA A 83 -5.21 12.52 -5.51
CA ALA A 83 -6.10 13.66 -5.75
C ALA A 83 -7.56 13.26 -5.92
N ASP A 84 -7.83 12.10 -6.52
CA ASP A 84 -9.17 11.56 -6.77
C ASP A 84 -9.45 10.29 -5.94
N ALA A 85 -8.84 10.19 -4.75
CA ALA A 85 -8.86 8.97 -3.92
C ALA A 85 -10.29 8.48 -3.62
N ASP A 86 -11.21 9.39 -3.28
CA ASP A 86 -12.61 9.04 -2.98
C ASP A 86 -13.33 8.41 -4.18
N TYR A 87 -13.06 8.90 -5.39
CA TYR A 87 -13.64 8.35 -6.62
C TYR A 87 -13.09 6.94 -6.91
N TRP A 88 -11.80 6.74 -6.71
CA TRP A 88 -11.13 5.47 -7.02
C TRP A 88 -11.30 4.41 -5.94
N ARG A 89 -11.53 4.81 -4.68
CA ARG A 89 -11.49 3.95 -3.49
C ARG A 89 -12.24 2.65 -3.66
N GLY A 90 -13.53 2.74 -3.96
CA GLY A 90 -14.40 1.57 -4.03
C GLY A 90 -13.91 0.55 -5.06
N GLN A 91 -13.53 1.00 -6.25
CA GLN A 91 -13.14 0.12 -7.35
C GLN A 91 -11.75 -0.50 -7.11
N PHE A 92 -10.79 0.29 -6.63
CA PHE A 92 -9.44 -0.19 -6.32
C PHE A 92 -9.44 -1.19 -5.16
N LEU A 93 -10.12 -0.88 -4.06
CA LEU A 93 -10.15 -1.76 -2.89
C LEU A 93 -10.96 -3.04 -3.16
N ASP A 94 -12.05 -2.98 -3.91
CA ASP A 94 -12.79 -4.18 -4.32
C ASP A 94 -11.96 -5.09 -5.25
N THR A 95 -11.17 -4.49 -6.15
CA THR A 95 -10.25 -5.23 -7.03
C THR A 95 -9.11 -5.87 -6.23
N LEU A 96 -8.48 -5.12 -5.31
CA LEU A 96 -7.44 -5.65 -4.43
C LEU A 96 -7.99 -6.74 -3.50
N LYS A 97 -9.18 -6.56 -2.93
CA LYS A 97 -9.82 -7.57 -2.10
C LYS A 97 -10.02 -8.89 -2.84
N ALA A 98 -10.35 -8.85 -4.12
CA ALA A 98 -10.44 -10.07 -4.94
C ALA A 98 -9.06 -10.74 -5.10
N LEU A 99 -7.99 -9.97 -5.34
CA LEU A 99 -6.62 -10.50 -5.35
C LEU A 99 -6.25 -11.18 -4.03
N LEU A 100 -6.54 -10.53 -2.90
CA LEU A 100 -6.20 -11.04 -1.58
C LEU A 100 -6.98 -12.30 -1.22
N LYS A 101 -8.24 -12.41 -1.67
CA LYS A 101 -9.04 -13.64 -1.50
C LYS A 101 -8.50 -14.81 -2.31
N GLU A 102 -8.00 -14.55 -3.52
CA GLU A 102 -7.37 -15.57 -4.35
C GLU A 102 -5.96 -15.93 -3.87
N ASN A 103 -5.26 -15.00 -3.21
CA ASN A 103 -3.90 -15.18 -2.68
C ASN A 103 -3.76 -14.69 -1.22
N PRO A 104 -4.28 -15.42 -0.23
CA PRO A 104 -4.27 -15.01 1.18
C PRO A 104 -2.90 -14.62 1.78
N PRO A 105 -1.75 -15.19 1.37
CA PRO A 105 -0.44 -14.74 1.87
C PRO A 105 -0.15 -13.25 1.63
N LEU A 106 -0.78 -12.63 0.63
CA LEU A 106 -0.58 -11.21 0.31
C LEU A 106 -1.16 -10.25 1.36
N TYR A 107 -2.03 -10.71 2.28
CA TYR A 107 -2.50 -9.85 3.38
C TYR A 107 -1.36 -9.37 4.28
N HIS A 108 -0.32 -10.19 4.49
CA HIS A 108 0.85 -9.76 5.28
C HIS A 108 1.65 -8.69 4.53
N GLN A 109 1.86 -8.86 3.23
CA GLN A 109 2.52 -7.86 2.39
C GLN A 109 1.75 -6.53 2.40
N GLN A 110 0.41 -6.58 2.31
CA GLN A 110 -0.41 -5.37 2.39
C GLN A 110 -0.34 -4.71 3.78
N ALA A 111 -0.31 -5.49 4.86
CA ALA A 111 -0.05 -4.96 6.20
C ALA A 111 1.30 -4.23 6.30
N GLU A 112 2.35 -4.79 5.70
CA GLU A 112 3.68 -4.16 5.66
C GLU A 112 3.67 -2.85 4.87
N PHE A 113 3.00 -2.80 3.71
CA PHE A 113 2.91 -1.58 2.90
C PHE A 113 2.16 -0.47 3.62
N ILE A 114 1.00 -0.80 4.20
CA ILE A 114 0.18 0.12 5.00
C ILE A 114 0.98 0.66 6.18
N TYR A 115 1.65 -0.22 6.91
CA TYR A 115 2.47 0.17 8.05
C TYR A 115 3.65 1.05 7.63
N ALA A 116 4.41 0.65 6.61
CA ALA A 116 5.63 1.34 6.18
C ALA A 116 5.39 2.80 5.81
N VAL A 117 4.23 3.11 5.20
CA VAL A 117 3.84 4.50 4.92
C VAL A 117 3.42 5.22 6.19
N ALA A 118 2.59 4.60 7.04
CA ALA A 118 2.11 5.21 8.28
C ALA A 118 3.24 5.61 9.26
N VAL A 119 4.41 4.98 9.15
CA VAL A 119 5.59 5.30 9.96
C VAL A 119 6.70 5.98 9.16
N ALA A 120 6.43 6.44 7.93
CA ALA A 120 7.44 6.99 7.03
C ALA A 120 8.20 8.18 7.63
N SER A 121 7.48 9.06 8.34
CA SER A 121 8.05 10.25 8.98
C SER A 121 8.97 9.92 10.17
N SER A 122 8.94 8.68 10.69
CA SER A 122 9.74 8.23 11.84
C SER A 122 11.19 7.81 11.52
N GLY A 123 11.66 8.03 10.29
CA GLY A 123 13.10 8.07 9.97
C GLY A 123 13.82 6.75 9.69
N ASP A 124 13.52 5.61 10.34
CA ASP A 124 14.39 4.41 10.16
C ASP A 124 13.68 3.04 10.19
N VAL A 125 12.34 3.00 10.12
CA VAL A 125 11.60 1.74 10.29
C VAL A 125 11.75 0.77 9.12
N VAL A 126 11.94 1.28 7.88
CA VAL A 126 11.97 0.43 6.67
C VAL A 126 13.35 -0.11 6.35
N ARG A 127 14.45 0.55 6.76
CA ARG A 127 15.77 -0.10 6.73
C ARG A 127 15.73 -1.35 7.59
N ASP A 128 15.13 -1.24 8.77
CA ASP A 128 14.98 -2.35 9.70
C ASP A 128 13.94 -3.38 9.21
N LEU A 129 12.84 -2.97 8.57
CA LEU A 129 11.83 -3.88 7.99
C LEU A 129 12.36 -4.65 6.76
N MET A 130 13.07 -3.97 5.85
CA MET A 130 13.70 -4.60 4.69
C MET A 130 14.85 -5.53 5.08
N LEU A 131 15.60 -5.21 6.14
CA LEU A 131 16.58 -6.12 6.75
C LEU A 131 15.89 -7.32 7.42
N ARG A 132 14.75 -7.13 8.10
CA ARG A 132 13.95 -8.21 8.70
C ARG A 132 13.40 -9.18 7.65
N LEU A 133 12.98 -8.68 6.49
CA LEU A 133 12.57 -9.51 5.33
C LEU A 133 13.73 -10.33 4.72
N GLN A 134 15.00 -9.98 5.00
CA GLN A 134 16.20 -10.72 4.56
C GLN A 134 16.83 -11.63 5.65
N ARG A 135 16.26 -11.70 6.87
CA ARG A 135 16.66 -12.44 8.10
C ARG A 135 17.90 -11.94 8.89
N ARG A 136 17.68 -11.80 10.22
CA ARG A 136 18.57 -11.64 11.43
C ARG A 136 19.62 -10.51 11.31
N ASP A 137 19.64 -9.44 12.10
CA ASP A 137 19.47 -9.29 13.55
C ASP A 137 18.91 -7.89 13.88
N LEU A 138 18.24 -7.77 15.03
CA LEU A 138 17.58 -6.55 15.53
C LEU A 138 18.56 -5.66 16.30
N LEU A 139 18.66 -4.38 15.94
CA LEU A 139 19.21 -3.32 16.80
C LEU A 139 18.07 -2.58 17.52
N PRO A 140 18.26 -2.16 18.79
CA PRO A 140 17.23 -1.46 19.53
C PRO A 140 17.38 0.07 19.47
N HIS A 141 16.21 0.71 19.40
CA HIS A 141 15.89 2.09 19.81
C HIS A 141 16.27 3.24 18.86
N GLU A 142 15.31 3.58 18.00
CA GLU A 142 14.97 4.98 17.77
C GLU A 142 13.48 5.19 18.10
N LYS A 143 13.16 6.36 18.67
CA LYS A 143 11.79 6.74 19.01
C LYS A 143 10.98 6.82 17.73
N ILE A 144 10.01 5.93 17.59
CA ILE A 144 9.03 5.97 16.52
C ILE A 144 8.13 7.18 16.77
N GLU A 145 8.12 8.15 15.86
CA GLU A 145 7.09 9.17 15.87
C GLU A 145 5.72 8.52 15.63
N ARG A 146 4.72 8.98 16.38
CA ARG A 146 3.39 8.39 16.43
C ARG A 146 2.71 8.50 15.07
N VAL A 147 2.16 7.37 14.60
CA VAL A 147 1.15 7.35 13.54
C VAL A 147 0.05 8.35 13.92
N SER A 148 -0.31 9.26 13.02
CA SER A 148 -1.34 10.25 13.32
C SER A 148 -2.69 9.58 13.55
N GLU A 149 -3.58 10.24 14.30
CA GLU A 149 -4.94 9.72 14.55
C GLU A 149 -5.72 9.51 13.24
N LYS A 150 -5.45 10.33 12.22
CA LYS A 150 -6.10 10.24 10.91
C LYS A 150 -5.59 9.04 10.11
N GLU A 151 -4.28 8.82 10.06
CA GLU A 151 -3.71 7.61 9.44
C GLU A 151 -4.20 6.37 10.17
N PHE A 152 -4.21 6.37 11.51
CA PHE A 152 -4.72 5.24 12.27
C PHE A 152 -6.20 4.94 11.95
N ALA A 153 -7.04 5.97 11.86
CA ALA A 153 -8.44 5.82 11.47
C ALA A 153 -8.58 5.27 10.04
N GLU A 154 -7.73 5.71 9.11
CA GLU A 154 -7.68 5.20 7.74
C GLU A 154 -7.25 3.74 7.68
N ILE A 155 -6.26 3.33 8.50
CA ILE A 155 -5.83 1.93 8.60
C ILE A 155 -6.95 1.04 9.14
N GLU A 156 -7.67 1.47 10.18
CA GLU A 156 -8.82 0.73 10.70
C GLU A 156 -9.94 0.59 9.66
N ARG A 157 -10.14 1.62 8.83
CA ARG A 157 -11.08 1.55 7.70
C ARG A 157 -10.61 0.55 6.64
N LEU A 158 -9.33 0.56 6.27
CA LEU A 158 -8.74 -0.38 5.32
C LEU A 158 -8.82 -1.83 5.82
N ILE A 159 -8.62 -2.07 7.13
CA ILE A 159 -8.79 -3.38 7.75
C ILE A 159 -10.18 -3.97 7.46
N GLN A 160 -11.22 -3.13 7.56
CA GLN A 160 -12.60 -3.54 7.29
C GLN A 160 -12.87 -3.72 5.80
N GLU A 161 -12.49 -2.74 4.97
CA GLU A 161 -12.78 -2.73 3.54
C GLU A 161 -12.07 -3.89 2.81
N LEU A 162 -10.81 -4.17 3.18
CA LEU A 162 -10.01 -5.27 2.64
C LEU A 162 -10.29 -6.62 3.31
N ASP A 163 -11.14 -6.69 4.35
CA ASP A 163 -11.56 -7.93 5.00
C ASP A 163 -10.40 -8.69 5.67
N PHE A 164 -9.51 -7.96 6.36
CA PHE A 164 -8.44 -8.56 7.16
C PHE A 164 -8.95 -9.51 8.25
N ALA A 165 -10.21 -9.36 8.68
CA ALA A 165 -10.85 -10.28 9.62
C ALA A 165 -10.92 -11.73 9.09
N SER A 166 -10.90 -11.91 7.75
CA SER A 166 -10.85 -13.23 7.12
C SER A 166 -9.49 -13.93 7.24
N VAL A 167 -8.43 -13.20 7.63
CA VAL A 167 -7.06 -13.71 7.83
C VAL A 167 -6.52 -13.21 9.19
N PRO A 168 -6.90 -13.84 10.30
CA PRO A 168 -6.61 -13.37 11.66
C PRO A 168 -5.12 -13.18 11.95
N GLU A 169 -4.25 -14.00 11.35
CA GLU A 169 -2.80 -13.90 11.52
C GLU A 169 -2.26 -12.58 10.97
N ALA A 170 -2.69 -12.18 9.77
CA ALA A 170 -2.28 -10.92 9.15
C ALA A 170 -2.83 -9.70 9.90
N LEU A 171 -4.07 -9.79 10.39
CA LEU A 171 -4.67 -8.74 11.22
C LEU A 171 -3.91 -8.58 12.55
N SER A 172 -3.60 -9.69 13.22
CA SER A 172 -2.80 -9.70 14.44
C SER A 172 -1.41 -9.10 14.20
N TYR A 173 -0.79 -9.46 13.08
CA TYR A 173 0.51 -8.92 12.67
C TYR A 173 0.45 -7.40 12.49
N LEU A 174 -0.51 -6.87 11.73
CA LEU A 174 -0.67 -5.42 11.53
C LEU A 174 -0.91 -4.69 12.86
N ARG A 175 -1.76 -5.22 13.73
CA ARG A 175 -2.02 -4.63 15.06
C ARG A 175 -0.78 -4.62 15.94
N ASN A 176 0.05 -5.65 15.87
CA ASN A 176 1.31 -5.71 16.61
C ASN A 176 2.31 -4.65 16.11
N LEU A 177 2.40 -4.44 14.79
CA LEU A 177 3.21 -3.37 14.21
C LEU A 177 2.75 -1.98 14.69
N LEU A 178 1.44 -1.71 14.64
CA LEU A 178 0.87 -0.43 15.09
C LEU A 178 1.04 -0.21 16.60
N THR A 179 0.97 -1.27 17.40
CA THR A 179 1.20 -1.18 18.86
C THR A 179 2.64 -0.82 19.15
N GLN A 180 3.61 -1.40 18.44
CA GLN A 180 5.02 -1.08 18.59
C GLN A 180 5.34 0.38 18.22
N ALA A 181 4.64 0.93 17.22
CA ALA A 181 4.82 2.33 16.81
C ALA A 181 4.21 3.35 17.78
N ASN A 182 3.27 2.94 18.64
CA ASN A 182 2.55 3.82 19.57
C ASN A 182 2.97 3.65 21.05
N ALA A 183 3.89 2.73 21.34
CA ALA A 183 4.41 2.43 22.68
C ALA A 183 5.57 3.35 23.07
#